data_AF-A0A174KZS8-F1
#
_entry.id   AF-A0A174KZS8-F1
#
_cell.length_a   1.000
_cell.length_b   1.000
_cell.length_c   1.000
_cell.angle_alpha   90.00
_cell.angle_beta   90.00
_cell.angle_gamma   90.00
#
_symmetry.space_group_name_H-M   'P 1'
#
loop_
_entity.id
_entity.type
_entity.pdbx_description
1 polymer ?
#
loop_
_entity_poly.entity_id
_entity_poly.type
_entity_poly.pdbx_seq_one_letter_code
_entity_poly.pdbx_strand_id
1 'polypeptide(L)' 'MADNQRHRIKNLLQKLNDEDRNSLCCLLVKAGYAVRIGKERPGGKGQTMYFVEYWVEGDDTNAETGN' A
#
# COMPACT_ATOMS: atom_id res chain seq x y z
N MET A 1 22.79 -1.72 6.77
CA MET A 1 21.73 -0.70 6.82
C MET A 1 20.50 -1.36 6.22
N ALA A 2 19.44 -1.59 7.00
CA ALA A 2 18.24 -2.22 6.47
C ALA A 2 17.59 -1.23 5.50
N ASP A 3 17.62 -1.57 4.22
CA ASP A 3 16.92 -0.84 3.19
C ASP A 3 15.44 -0.84 3.55
N ASN A 4 14.88 0.31 3.96
CA ASN A 4 13.44 0.51 4.07
C ASN A 4 12.84 0.36 2.65
N GLN A 5 12.72 -0.88 2.18
CA GLN A 5 12.29 -1.21 0.84
C GLN A 5 10.81 -0.87 0.76
N ARG A 6 10.51 0.30 0.18
CA ARG A 6 9.16 0.74 -0.09
C ARG A 6 8.68 0.01 -1.34
N HIS A 7 7.69 -0.85 -1.16
CA HIS A 7 7.06 -1.59 -2.24
C HIS A 7 5.84 -0.83 -2.73
N ARG A 8 5.67 -0.78 -4.06
CA ARG A 8 4.54 -0.12 -4.71
C ARG A 8 3.68 -1.16 -5.43
N ILE A 9 2.43 -1.26 -5.01
CA ILE A 9 1.40 -2.03 -5.70
C ILE A 9 0.63 -1.06 -6.61
N LYS A 10 0.69 -1.33 -7.91
CA LYS A 10 -0.03 -0.60 -8.95
C LYS A 10 -0.83 -1.58 -9.79
N ASN A 11 -2.03 -1.17 -10.21
CA ASN A 11 -2.80 -1.97 -11.15
C ASN A 11 -2.38 -1.64 -12.58
N LEU A 12 -1.91 -2.66 -13.31
CA LEU A 12 -1.56 -2.56 -14.73
C LEU A 12 -2.76 -2.20 -15.60
N LEU A 13 -3.98 -2.53 -15.16
CA LEU A 13 -5.23 -2.24 -15.87
C LEU A 13 -5.91 -0.94 -15.42
N GLN A 14 -5.30 -0.17 -14.49
CA GLN A 14 -5.84 1.08 -13.91
C GLN A 14 -7.25 0.99 -13.26
N LYS A 15 -7.91 -0.17 -13.30
CA LYS A 15 -9.19 -0.50 -12.64
C LYS A 15 -9.04 -0.87 -11.16
N LEU A 16 -8.17 -0.20 -10.41
CA LEU A 16 -8.19 -0.39 -8.95
C LEU A 16 -9.38 0.40 -8.44
N ASN A 17 -10.48 -0.27 -8.09
CA ASN A 17 -11.64 0.40 -7.50
C ASN A 17 -11.33 0.84 -6.06
N ASP A 18 -12.14 1.74 -5.51
CA ASP A 18 -11.94 2.24 -4.14
C ASP A 18 -12.03 1.11 -3.09
N GLU A 19 -12.89 0.11 -3.32
CA GLU A 19 -13.01 -1.08 -2.45
C GLU A 19 -11.73 -1.93 -2.44
N ASP A 20 -11.17 -2.26 -3.60
CA ASP A 20 -9.95 -3.06 -3.70
C ASP A 20 -8.76 -2.38 -2.99
N ARG A 21 -8.64 -1.05 -3.11
CA ARG A 21 -7.62 -0.27 -2.41
C ARG A 21 -7.80 -0.34 -0.90
N ASN A 22 -9.04 -0.28 -0.43
CA ASN A 22 -9.37 -0.31 0.99
C ASN A 22 -9.10 -1.70 1.59
N SER A 23 -9.49 -2.76 0.88
CA SER A 23 -9.17 -4.14 1.26
C SER A 23 -7.67 -4.42 1.28
N LEU A 24 -6.92 -3.92 0.29
CA LEU A 24 -5.47 -4.07 0.23
C LEU A 24 -4.76 -3.31 1.36
N CYS A 25 -5.21 -2.09 1.64
CA CYS A 25 -4.77 -1.29 2.78
C CYS A 25 -4.99 -2.05 4.09
N CYS A 26 -6.21 -2.53 4.33
CA CYS A 26 -6.58 -3.29 5.52
C CYS A 26 -5.73 -4.56 5.68
N LEU A 27 -5.48 -5.30 4.59
CA LEU A 27 -4.66 -6.51 4.60
C LEU A 27 -3.21 -6.21 4.99
N LEU A 28 -2.62 -5.16 4.40
CA LEU A 28 -1.23 -4.76 4.68
C LEU A 28 -1.06 -4.28 6.12
N VAL A 29 -2.00 -3.47 6.61
CA VAL A 29 -2.01 -3.00 8.01
C VAL A 29 -2.17 -4.18 8.97
N LYS A 30 -3.11 -5.09 8.70
CA LYS A 30 -3.30 -6.32 9.51
C LYS A 30 -2.06 -7.20 9.54
N ALA A 31 -1.28 -7.22 8.46
CA ALA A 31 -0.05 -7.99 8.37
C ALA A 31 1.17 -7.26 8.98
N GLY A 32 0.96 -6.10 9.63
CA GLY A 32 2.02 -5.33 10.29
C GLY A 32 2.86 -4.47 9.35
N TYR A 33 2.39 -4.23 8.12
CA TYR A 33 3.06 -3.32 7.20
C TYR A 33 2.47 -1.92 7.31
N ALA A 34 3.34 -0.91 7.29
CA ALA A 34 2.91 0.45 7.08
C ALA A 34 2.44 0.60 5.62
N VAL A 35 1.26 1.18 5.43
CA VAL A 35 0.66 1.37 4.10
C VAL A 35 0.30 2.83 3.86
N ARG A 36 0.41 3.26 2.60
CA ARG A 36 0.05 4.60 2.15
C ARG A 36 -0.60 4.51 0.78
N ILE A 37 -1.78 5.08 0.65
CA ILE A 37 -2.46 5.21 -0.64
C ILE A 37 -2.01 6.50 -1.31
N GLY A 38 -1.44 6.39 -2.49
CA GLY A 38 -1.09 7.51 -3.36
C GLY A 38 -1.95 7.56 -4.61
N LYS A 39 -2.06 8.75 -5.18
CA LYS A 39 -2.71 8.98 -6.48
C LYS A 39 -1.80 9.82 -7.34
N GLU A 40 -1.58 9.39 -8.57
CA GLU A 40 -0.82 10.12 -9.58
C GLU A 40 -1.71 10.39 -10.78
N ARG A 41 -1.60 11.60 -11.33
CA ARG A 41 -2.25 11.98 -12.58
C ARG A 41 -1.15 12.24 -13.60
N PRO A 42 -0.87 11.32 -14.54
CA PRO A 42 0.05 11.62 -15.61
C PRO A 42 -0.59 12.66 -16.54
N GLY A 43 -0.15 13.90 -16.40
CA GLY A 43 -0.35 15.01 -17.34
C GLY A 43 -1.80 15.34 -17.70
N GLY A 44 -2.57 15.94 -16.78
CA GLY A 44 -3.76 16.78 -17.03
C GLY A 44 -5.00 16.19 -17.77
N LYS A 45 -4.83 15.13 -18.56
CA LYS A 45 -5.83 14.48 -19.42
C LYS A 45 -5.82 12.94 -19.31
N GLY A 46 -4.95 12.36 -18.47
CA GLY A 46 -4.89 10.92 -18.20
C GLY A 46 -5.78 10.47 -17.04
N GLN A 47 -6.23 9.21 -17.05
CA GLN A 47 -6.94 8.59 -15.92
C GLN A 47 -6.11 8.71 -14.63
N THR A 48 -6.78 9.02 -13.52
CA THR A 48 -6.12 9.07 -12.20
C THR A 48 -5.65 7.66 -11.85
N MET A 49 -4.33 7.46 -11.76
CA MET A 49 -3.74 6.21 -11.32
C MET A 49 -3.64 6.22 -9.81
N TYR A 50 -4.15 5.17 -9.18
CA TYR A 50 -3.99 4.97 -7.76
C TYR A 50 -2.97 3.87 -7.52
N PHE A 51 -2.13 4.07 -6.52
CA PHE A 51 -1.11 3.13 -6.12
C PHE A 51 -1.12 3.00 -4.61
N VAL A 52 -0.77 1.82 -4.12
CA VAL A 52 -0.62 1.53 -2.70
C VAL A 52 0.85 1.28 -2.43
N GLU A 53 1.46 2.17 -1.65
CA GLU A 53 2.82 2.01 -1.12
C GLU A 53 2.75 1.28 0.20
N TYR A 54 3.65 0.33 0.42
CA TYR A 54 3.83 -0.29 1.73
C TYR A 54 5.30 -0.50 2.04
N TRP A 55 5.64 -0.48 3.33
CA TRP A 55 6.98 -0.77 3.83
C TRP A 55 6.88 -1.43 5.20
N VAL A 56 7.91 -2.20 5.54
CA VAL A 56 8.12 -2.66 6.90
C VAL A 56 8.70 -1.47 7.67
N GLU A 57 7.96 -0.94 8.64
CA GLU A 57 8.60 -0.14 9.68
C GLU A 57 9.37 -1.09 10.58
N GLY A 58 10.66 -0.81 10.78
CA GLY A 58 11.57 -1.75 11.42
C GLY A 58 11.08 -2.19 12.80
N ASP A 59 11.06 -3.51 12.98
CA ASP A 59 11.14 -4.23 14.26
C ASP A 59 9.90 -4.27 15.17
N ASP A 60 8.67 -4.34 14.63
CA ASP A 60 7.46 -4.64 15.43
C ASP A 60 6.67 -5.87 14.95
N THR A 61 7.34 -6.88 14.37
CA THR A 61 6.78 -8.24 14.23
C THR A 61 6.54 -8.96 15.56
N ASN A 62 6.46 -8.24 16.68
CA ASN A 62 6.18 -8.78 18.01
C ASN A 62 5.31 -7.83 18.85
N ALA A 63 4.10 -7.55 18.39
CA ALA A 63 3.00 -7.27 19.29
C ALA A 63 1.81 -8.13 18.87
N GLU A 64 1.12 -8.70 19.85
CA GLU A 64 -0.16 -9.41 19.75
C GLU A 64 -0.22 -10.73 18.97
N THR A 65 0.43 -11.76 19.53
CA THR A 65 -0.29 -13.02 19.78
C THR A 65 -1.55 -12.67 20.56
N GLY A 66 -2.68 -12.55 19.86
CA GLY A 66 -4.01 -12.39 20.45
C GLY A 66 -4.34 -13.60 21.34
N ASN A 67 -4.75 -13.28 22.56
CA ASN A 67 -5.25 -14.20 23.60
C ASN A 67 -6.58 -14.84 23.18
#